data_AF-A0A955MMZ5-F1
#
_entry.id   AF-A0A955MMZ5-F1
#
_cell.length_a   1.000
_cell.length_b   1.000
_cell.length_c   1.000
_cell.angle_alpha   90.00
_cell.angle_beta   90.00
_cell.angle_gamma   90.00
#
_symmetry.space_group_name_H-M   'P 1'
#
loop_
_entity.id
_entity.type
_entity.pdbx_description
1 polymer ?
#
loop_
_entity_poly.entity_id
_entity_poly.type
_entity_poly.pdbx_seq_one_letter_code
_entity_poly.pdbx_strand_id
1 'polypeptide(L)'
;ANLVRKDFPGCEDCGALLFGLTGGGQGILTFDYLRPAAADSHGDDRLRIVGSTGIIELQSARGIAEVTTDEEPVTKLEIPPETNMFVDFVKELRGGEPSRISQDEAFRSCEISLLARKACEEGAVVKIPQPA
;
A
#
# COMPACT_ATOMS: atom_id res chain seq x y z
N ALA A 1 12.84 -7.79 -13.81
CA ALA A 1 14.15 -7.43 -14.41
C ALA A 1 14.27 -5.92 -14.50
N ASN A 2 15.36 -5.35 -14.00
CA ASN A 2 15.60 -3.90 -14.04
C ASN A 2 16.05 -3.45 -15.44
N LEU A 3 15.29 -2.60 -16.12
CA LEU A 3 15.63 -2.12 -17.47
C LEU A 3 16.39 -0.77 -17.44
N VAL A 4 16.16 0.04 -16.41
CA VAL A 4 16.71 1.40 -16.32
C VAL A 4 18.00 1.47 -15.49
N ARG A 5 18.08 0.75 -14.37
CA ARG A 5 19.22 0.68 -13.44
C ARG A 5 19.89 -0.68 -13.52
N LYS A 6 20.66 -0.87 -14.60
CA LYS A 6 21.35 -2.14 -14.91
C LYS A 6 22.38 -2.59 -13.87
N ASP A 7 22.83 -1.68 -13.00
CA ASP A 7 23.72 -1.99 -11.88
C ASP A 7 23.02 -2.84 -10.78
N PHE A 8 21.67 -2.88 -10.79
CA PHE A 8 20.84 -3.66 -9.87
C PHE A 8 19.88 -4.60 -10.63
N PRO A 9 20.39 -5.57 -11.41
CA PRO A 9 19.58 -6.33 -12.36
C PRO A 9 18.47 -7.17 -11.69
N GLY A 10 18.67 -7.57 -10.43
CA GLY A 10 17.71 -8.34 -9.63
C GLY A 10 16.69 -7.52 -8.85
N CYS A 11 16.61 -6.20 -9.06
CA CYS A 11 15.62 -5.34 -8.44
C CYS A 11 14.68 -4.78 -9.51
N GLU A 12 13.45 -5.28 -9.60
CA GLU A 12 12.44 -4.76 -10.53
C GLU A 12 12.27 -3.24 -10.37
N ASP A 13 12.30 -2.50 -11.48
CA ASP A 13 12.10 -1.05 -11.51
C ASP A 13 10.63 -0.66 -11.73
N CYS A 14 9.77 -1.60 -12.11
CA CYS A 14 8.32 -1.45 -12.08
C CYS A 14 7.60 -2.78 -11.93
N GLY A 15 6.34 -2.73 -11.52
CA GLY A 15 5.49 -3.91 -11.40
C GLY A 15 4.01 -3.56 -11.22
N ALA A 16 3.17 -4.55 -11.51
CA ALA A 16 1.74 -4.50 -11.28
C ALA A 16 1.26 -5.83 -10.71
N LEU A 17 0.42 -5.76 -9.68
CA LEU A 17 -0.13 -6.90 -8.96
C LEU A 17 -1.65 -6.79 -8.92
N LEU A 18 -2.33 -7.92 -9.11
CA LEU A 18 -3.76 -8.06 -8.93
C LEU A 18 -4.02 -9.05 -7.80
N PHE A 19 -4.77 -8.61 -6.79
CA PHE A 19 -5.13 -9.39 -5.61
C PHE A 19 -6.62 -9.71 -5.60
N GLY A 20 -6.95 -10.97 -5.34
CA GLY A 20 -8.28 -11.36 -4.86
C GLY A 20 -8.30 -11.28 -3.33
N LEU A 21 -9.20 -10.48 -2.78
CA LEU A 21 -9.30 -10.25 -1.34
C LEU A 21 -10.40 -11.12 -0.71
N THR A 22 -10.23 -11.43 0.57
CA THR A 22 -11.30 -12.04 1.38
C THR A 22 -12.52 -11.10 1.35
N GLY A 23 -13.71 -11.65 1.10
CA GLY A 23 -14.94 -10.86 0.90
C GLY A 23 -15.26 -10.52 -0.56
N GLY A 24 -14.47 -11.01 -1.52
CA GLY A 24 -14.76 -10.87 -2.96
C GLY A 24 -14.30 -9.56 -3.60
N GLY A 25 -13.68 -8.68 -2.82
CA GLY A 25 -13.03 -7.47 -3.31
C GLY A 25 -11.77 -7.78 -4.13
N GLN A 26 -11.33 -6.77 -4.87
CA GLN A 26 -10.13 -6.83 -5.70
C GLN A 26 -9.21 -5.68 -5.34
N GLY A 27 -7.90 -5.95 -5.29
CA GLY A 27 -6.86 -4.96 -5.06
C GLY A 27 -5.93 -4.88 -6.25
N ILE A 28 -5.58 -3.68 -6.68
CA ILE A 28 -4.54 -3.46 -7.68
C ILE A 28 -3.44 -2.65 -7.01
N LEU A 29 -2.20 -3.12 -7.14
CA LEU A 29 -1.01 -2.40 -6.73
C LEU A 29 -0.11 -2.22 -7.94
N THR A 30 0.25 -0.99 -8.23
CA THR A 30 1.28 -0.65 -9.22
C THR A 30 2.39 0.11 -8.52
N PHE A 31 3.63 -0.17 -8.88
CA PHE A 31 4.78 0.54 -8.36
C PHE A 31 5.83 0.73 -9.43
N ASP A 32 6.64 1.77 -9.26
CA ASP A 32 7.81 2.03 -10.08
C ASP A 32 8.88 2.81 -9.30
N TYR A 33 10.13 2.59 -9.68
CA TYR A 33 11.28 3.41 -9.29
C TYR A 33 11.67 4.38 -10.43
N LEU A 34 10.68 4.81 -11.22
CA LEU A 34 10.86 5.60 -12.44
C LEU A 34 10.44 7.06 -12.28
N ARG A 35 10.20 7.51 -11.04
CA ARG A 35 9.87 8.90 -10.75
C ARG A 35 10.99 9.84 -11.24
N PRO A 36 10.69 10.84 -12.09
CA PRO A 36 11.69 11.77 -12.59
C PRO A 36 12.36 12.58 -11.48
N ALA A 37 13.65 12.89 -11.65
CA ALA A 37 14.43 13.65 -10.67
C ALA A 37 13.93 15.09 -10.42
N ALA A 38 13.16 15.65 -11.37
CA ALA A 38 12.58 16.99 -11.23
C ALA A 38 11.23 16.99 -10.49
N ALA A 39 10.72 15.84 -10.04
CA ALA A 39 9.47 15.78 -9.28
C ALA A 39 9.64 16.39 -7.88
N ASP A 40 8.55 16.92 -7.33
CA ASP A 40 8.55 17.68 -6.06
C ASP A 40 8.83 16.82 -4.81
N SER A 41 8.78 15.50 -4.94
CA SER A 41 8.91 14.53 -3.85
C SER A 41 9.57 13.24 -4.34
N HIS A 42 10.15 12.47 -3.41
CA HIS A 42 10.72 11.16 -3.75
C HIS A 42 9.66 10.07 -4.04
N GLY A 43 8.44 10.24 -3.53
CA GLY A 43 7.33 9.29 -3.66
C GLY A 43 6.01 9.97 -4.00
N ASP A 44 5.02 9.20 -4.45
CA ASP A 44 3.69 9.68 -4.86
C ASP A 44 2.68 8.57 -4.62
N ASP A 45 2.47 8.29 -3.33
CA ASP A 45 1.55 7.23 -2.93
C ASP A 45 0.12 7.68 -3.22
N ARG A 46 -0.59 6.80 -3.90
CA ARG A 46 -1.98 7.01 -4.28
C ARG A 46 -2.80 5.82 -3.85
N LEU A 47 -3.98 6.09 -3.31
CA LEU A 47 -4.91 5.07 -2.87
C LEU A 47 -6.31 5.43 -3.36
N ARG A 48 -7.00 4.45 -3.93
CA ARG A 48 -8.39 4.57 -4.32
C ARG A 48 -9.18 3.38 -3.80
N ILE A 49 -10.17 3.62 -2.97
CA ILE A 49 -11.05 2.61 -2.40
C ILE A 49 -12.45 2.86 -2.94
N VAL A 50 -13.04 1.83 -3.54
CA VAL A 50 -14.41 1.89 -4.08
C VAL A 50 -15.28 0.96 -3.26
N GLY A 51 -16.25 1.52 -2.57
CA GLY A 51 -17.32 0.80 -1.91
C GLY A 51 -18.61 0.82 -2.71
N SER A 52 -19.65 0.18 -2.17
CA SER A 52 -20.99 0.17 -2.78
C SER A 52 -21.73 1.50 -2.69
N THR A 53 -21.29 2.42 -1.82
CA THR A 53 -21.98 3.70 -1.52
C THR A 53 -21.06 4.91 -1.61
N GLY A 54 -19.84 4.73 -2.13
CA GLY A 54 -18.88 5.81 -2.17
C GLY A 54 -17.47 5.41 -2.57
N ILE A 55 -16.64 6.43 -2.75
CA ILE A 55 -15.26 6.34 -3.21
C ILE A 55 -14.40 7.22 -2.31
N ILE A 56 -13.25 6.70 -1.90
CA ILE A 56 -12.19 7.46 -1.22
C ILE A 56 -10.97 7.51 -2.14
N GLU A 57 -10.39 8.70 -2.29
CA GLU A 57 -9.17 8.91 -3.07
C GLU A 57 -8.13 9.68 -2.24
N LEU A 58 -6.89 9.20 -2.26
CA LEU A 58 -5.75 9.87 -1.63
C LEU A 58 -4.61 10.04 -2.63
N GLN A 59 -3.95 11.20 -2.58
CA GLN A 59 -2.67 11.47 -3.24
C GLN A 59 -1.76 12.18 -2.23
N SER A 60 -0.91 11.41 -1.54
CA SER A 60 -0.16 11.88 -0.37
C SER A 60 0.77 13.05 -0.69
N ALA A 61 1.50 12.95 -1.80
CA ALA A 61 2.44 13.97 -2.27
C ALA A 61 1.75 15.31 -2.60
N ARG A 62 0.43 15.32 -2.78
CA ARG A 62 -0.37 16.52 -3.07
C ARG A 62 -1.26 16.95 -1.91
N GLY A 63 -1.22 16.23 -0.78
CA GLY A 63 -2.11 16.49 0.35
C GLY A 63 -3.60 16.30 0.01
N ILE A 64 -3.91 15.45 -0.98
CA ILE A 64 -5.29 15.17 -1.37
C ILE A 64 -5.78 13.96 -0.56
N ALA A 65 -6.89 14.14 0.14
CA ALA A 65 -7.69 13.10 0.74
C ALA A 65 -9.15 13.50 0.55
N GLU A 66 -9.89 12.75 -0.26
CA GLU A 66 -11.23 13.11 -0.71
C GLU A 66 -12.17 11.92 -0.62
N VAL A 67 -13.44 12.19 -0.36
CA VAL A 67 -14.51 11.20 -0.36
C VAL A 67 -15.67 11.69 -1.22
N THR A 68 -16.33 10.76 -1.91
CA THR A 68 -17.60 10.99 -2.61
C THR A 68 -18.56 9.90 -2.19
N THR A 69 -19.82 10.24 -1.94
CA THR A 69 -20.86 9.28 -1.59
C THR A 69 -22.07 9.44 -2.51
N ASP A 70 -23.07 8.59 -2.38
CA ASP A 70 -24.34 8.74 -3.10
C ASP A 70 -25.09 10.03 -2.70
N GLU A 71 -24.82 10.54 -1.49
CA GLU A 71 -25.52 11.67 -0.88
C GLU A 71 -24.75 13.00 -1.02
N GLU A 72 -23.42 12.94 -1.03
CA GLU A 72 -22.55 14.12 -1.03
C GLU A 72 -21.58 14.12 -2.22
N PRO A 73 -21.37 15.28 -2.87
CA PRO A 73 -20.32 15.43 -3.88
C PRO A 73 -18.93 15.29 -3.23
N VAL A 74 -17.87 15.40 -4.03
CA VAL A 74 -16.49 15.34 -3.54
C VAL A 74 -16.29 16.30 -2.36
N THR A 75 -15.98 15.75 -1.18
CA THR A 75 -15.60 16.49 0.02
C THR A 75 -14.19 16.12 0.45
N LYS A 76 -13.46 17.10 1.00
CA LYS A 76 -12.13 16.86 1.54
C LYS A 76 -12.23 16.19 2.90
N LEU A 77 -11.47 15.11 3.07
CA LEU A 77 -11.28 14.46 4.36
C LEU A 77 -10.27 15.25 5.19
N GLU A 78 -10.54 15.39 6.48
CA GLU A 78 -9.57 15.93 7.43
C GLU A 78 -8.44 14.91 7.62
N ILE A 79 -7.20 15.35 7.37
CA ILE A 79 -6.02 14.52 7.59
C ILE A 79 -5.60 14.67 9.05
N PRO A 80 -5.63 13.60 9.86
CA PRO A 80 -5.22 13.69 11.24
C PRO A 80 -3.73 14.05 11.35
N PRO A 81 -3.29 14.60 12.49
CA PRO A 81 -1.87 14.88 12.72
C PRO A 81 -0.99 13.65 12.52
N GLU A 82 0.21 13.86 12.00
CA GLU A 82 1.19 12.81 11.82
C GLU A 82 1.52 12.14 13.16
N THR A 83 1.67 10.82 13.12
CA THR A 83 2.01 10.01 14.29
C THR A 83 3.32 9.31 14.09
N ASN A 84 4.17 9.30 15.12
CA ASN A 84 5.47 8.65 15.06
C ASN A 84 5.35 7.17 15.48
N MET A 85 5.48 6.27 14.50
CA MET A 85 5.38 4.82 14.72
C MET A 85 6.40 4.28 15.73
N PHE A 86 7.60 4.88 15.81
CA PHE A 86 8.61 4.47 16.79
C PHE A 86 8.21 4.89 18.21
N VAL A 87 7.56 6.05 18.37
CA VAL A 87 7.00 6.47 19.65
C VAL A 87 5.87 5.53 20.08
N ASP A 88 5.01 5.11 19.16
CA ASP A 88 3.93 4.15 19.45
C ASP A 88 4.51 2.81 19.92
N PHE A 89 5.54 2.30 19.23
CA PHE A 89 6.26 1.10 19.64
C PHE A 89 6.85 1.22 21.06
N VAL A 90 7.51 2.33 21.39
CA VAL A 90 8.06 2.55 22.74
C VAL A 90 6.95 2.64 23.80
N LYS A 91 5.77 3.17 23.47
CA LYS A 91 4.62 3.19 24.39
C LYS A 91 4.09 1.78 24.64
N GLU A 92 3.96 0.96 23.59
CA GLU A 92 3.54 -0.44 23.72
C GLU A 92 4.49 -1.21 24.64
N LEU A 93 5.81 -1.07 24.45
CA LEU A 93 6.82 -1.69 25.32
C LEU A 93 6.71 -1.28 26.80
N ARG A 94 6.09 -0.13 27.10
CA ARG A 94 5.84 0.36 28.45
C ARG A 94 4.49 -0.07 29.02
N GLY A 95 3.78 -0.99 28.35
CA GLY A 95 2.45 -1.44 28.73
C GLY A 95 1.33 -0.51 28.30
N GLY A 96 1.58 0.38 27.34
CA GLY A 96 0.56 1.22 26.70
C GLY A 96 -0.24 0.47 25.64
N GLU A 97 -0.97 1.25 24.84
CA GLU A 97 -1.76 0.72 23.72
C GLU A 97 -0.89 -0.03 22.70
N PRO A 98 -1.44 -1.05 22.01
CA PRO A 98 -0.76 -1.74 20.92
C PRO A 98 -0.32 -0.79 19.80
N SER A 99 0.79 -1.11 19.15
CA SER A 99 1.23 -0.42 17.93
C SER A 99 0.17 -0.52 16.83
N ARG A 100 0.13 0.51 15.98
CA ARG A 100 -0.76 0.56 14.80
C ARG A 100 -0.58 -0.58 13.83
N ILE A 101 0.64 -1.14 13.78
CA ILE A 101 0.97 -2.31 12.98
C ILE A 101 1.46 -3.36 13.96
N SER A 102 0.70 -4.44 14.07
CA SER A 102 1.07 -5.60 14.87
C SER A 102 2.22 -6.38 14.24
N GLN A 103 2.87 -7.22 15.05
CA GLN A 103 3.88 -8.16 14.56
C GLN A 103 3.31 -9.09 13.47
N ASP A 104 2.09 -9.59 13.66
CA ASP A 104 1.44 -10.50 12.71
C ASP A 104 1.15 -9.82 11.38
N GLU A 105 0.69 -8.57 11.38
CA GLU A 105 0.50 -7.78 10.15
C GLU A 105 1.82 -7.54 9.41
N ALA A 106 2.90 -7.26 10.14
CA ALA A 106 4.22 -7.08 9.57
C ALA A 106 4.70 -8.36 8.86
N PHE A 107 4.65 -9.51 9.53
CA PHE A 107 5.01 -10.79 8.91
C PHE A 107 4.11 -11.16 7.75
N ARG A 108 2.81 -10.89 7.89
CA ARG A 108 1.84 -11.16 6.85
C ARG A 108 2.11 -10.34 5.57
N SER A 109 2.46 -9.06 5.72
CA SER A 109 2.82 -8.22 4.58
C SER A 109 4.07 -8.73 3.83
N CYS A 110 5.07 -9.21 4.59
CA CYS A 110 6.26 -9.84 4.03
C CYS A 110 5.94 -11.14 3.27
N GLU A 111 5.12 -12.02 3.86
CA GLU A 111 4.68 -13.26 3.20
C GLU A 111 3.97 -12.98 1.87
N ILE A 112 3.02 -12.04 1.87
CA ILE A 112 2.28 -11.65 0.66
C ILE A 112 3.25 -11.09 -0.40
N SER A 113 4.25 -10.31 0.00
CA SER A 113 5.24 -9.74 -0.93
C SER A 113 6.09 -10.82 -1.61
N LEU A 114 6.49 -11.85 -0.85
CA LEU A 114 7.22 -13.00 -1.39
C LEU A 114 6.36 -13.84 -2.35
N LEU A 115 5.08 -14.05 -2.01
CA LEU A 115 4.14 -14.77 -2.87
C LEU A 115 3.82 -13.98 -4.14
N ALA A 116 3.72 -12.66 -4.06
CA ALA A 116 3.54 -11.79 -5.22
C ALA A 116 4.75 -11.88 -6.17
N ARG A 117 5.98 -11.85 -5.63
CA ARG A 117 7.18 -12.08 -6.44
C ARG A 117 7.16 -13.45 -7.13
N LYS A 118 6.82 -14.50 -6.38
CA LYS A 118 6.66 -15.85 -6.92
C LYS A 118 5.62 -15.91 -8.05
N ALA A 119 4.49 -15.24 -7.90
CA ALA A 119 3.46 -15.19 -8.94
C ALA A 119 3.98 -14.55 -10.25
N CYS A 120 4.80 -13.50 -10.14
CA CYS A 120 5.46 -12.88 -11.28
C CYS A 120 6.50 -13.81 -11.93
N GLU A 121 7.30 -14.51 -11.14
CA GLU A 121 8.32 -15.46 -11.61
C GLU A 121 7.68 -16.66 -12.35
N GLU A 122 6.57 -17.19 -11.83
CA GLU A 122 5.86 -18.34 -12.40
C GLU A 122 4.89 -17.95 -13.52
N GLY A 123 4.55 -16.67 -13.66
CA GLY A 123 3.53 -16.19 -14.60
C GLY A 123 2.13 -16.75 -14.30
N ALA A 124 1.84 -17.02 -13.02
CA ALA A 124 0.64 -17.74 -12.59
C ALA A 124 0.06 -17.16 -11.30
N VAL A 125 -1.23 -17.39 -11.08
CA VAL A 125 -1.91 -17.00 -9.84
C VAL A 125 -1.43 -17.87 -8.69
N VAL A 126 -0.92 -17.25 -7.63
CA VAL A 126 -0.49 -17.92 -6.40
C VAL A 126 -1.53 -17.71 -5.31
N LYS A 127 -1.91 -18.80 -4.62
CA LYS A 127 -2.83 -18.74 -3.49
C LYS A 127 -2.11 -18.19 -2.26
N ILE A 128 -2.72 -17.20 -1.63
CA ILE A 128 -2.27 -16.66 -0.35
C ILE A 128 -2.96 -17.48 0.76
N PRO A 129 -2.21 -18.17 1.65
CA PRO A 129 -2.80 -18.90 2.79
C PRO A 129 -3.57 -17.94 3.69
N GLN A 130 -4.69 -18.37 4.28
CA GLN A 130 -5.34 -17.56 5.32
C GLN A 130 -4.59 -17.73 6.64
N PRO A 131 -4.53 -16.70 7.51
CA PRO A 131 -4.05 -16.87 8.87
C PRO A 131 -4.87 -17.98 9.57
N ALA A 132 -4.22 -18.71 10.47
CA ALA A 132 -4.86 -19.76 11.26
C ALA A 132 -5.85 -19.19 12.28
#